data_AF-A0AAU7U192-F1
#
_entry.id   AF-A0AAU7U192-F1
#
_cell.length_a   1.000
_cell.length_b   1.000
_cell.length_c   1.000
_cell.angle_alpha   90.00
_cell.angle_beta   90.00
_cell.angle_gamma   90.00
#
_symmetry.space_group_name_H-M   'P 1'
#
loop_
_entity.id
_entity.type
_entity.pdbx_description
1 polymer ?
#
loop_
_entity_poly.entity_id
_entity_poly.type
_entity_poly.pdbx_seq_one_letter_code
_entity_poly.pdbx_strand_id
1 'polypeptide(L)'
;MPQSYSQRVHFYYCILVALKINAKTKKSGGVRGKNNFLLKWLRNAQNNTIFPPDITSEIEWLRAKIISSGPDTDLEPMLQYVYDTAKRAETMRLGS
;
A
#
# COMPACT_ATOMS: atom_id res chain seq x y z
N MET A 1 10.74 11.78 15.01
CA MET A 1 11.11 10.57 14.24
C MET A 1 10.32 9.27 14.55
N PRO A 2 9.46 9.12 15.58
CA PRO A 2 8.60 7.91 15.71
C PRO A 2 7.33 7.94 14.85
N GLN A 3 6.84 9.13 14.50
CA GLN A 3 5.59 9.32 13.77
C GLN A 3 5.65 8.73 12.35
N SER A 4 6.77 8.87 11.64
CA SER A 4 6.91 8.44 10.24
C SER A 4 6.75 6.91 10.04
N TYR A 5 7.18 6.09 11.01
CA TYR A 5 7.03 4.63 10.93
C TYR A 5 5.59 4.17 11.11
N SER A 6 4.90 4.73 12.11
CA SER A 6 3.49 4.43 12.35
C SER A 6 2.63 4.87 11.16
N GLN A 7 2.99 5.98 10.50
CA GLN A 7 2.34 6.41 9.27
C GLN A 7 2.55 5.42 8.11
N ARG A 8 3.73 4.80 7.98
CA ARG A 8 3.96 3.75 6.96
C ARG A 8 3.15 2.49 7.25
N VAL A 9 3.13 2.02 8.51
CA VAL A 9 2.31 0.88 8.91
C VAL A 9 0.83 1.14 8.61
N HIS A 10 0.34 2.34 8.96
CA HIS A 10 -1.02 2.77 8.65
C HIS A 10 -1.29 2.83 7.14
N PHE A 11 -0.38 3.39 6.35
CA PHE A 11 -0.50 3.44 4.89
C PHE A 11 -0.66 2.06 4.27
N TYR A 12 0.23 1.11 4.62
CA TYR A 12 0.16 -0.26 4.10
C TYR A 12 -1.09 -1.00 4.58
N TYR A 13 -1.51 -0.77 5.82
CA TYR A 13 -2.78 -1.28 6.33
C TYR A 13 -3.97 -0.78 5.51
N CYS A 14 -4.03 0.53 5.22
CA CYS A 14 -5.09 1.12 4.39
C CYS A 14 -5.14 0.51 2.99
N ILE A 15 -3.98 0.25 2.36
CA ILE A 15 -3.92 -0.41 1.05
C ILE A 15 -4.52 -1.82 1.13
N LEU A 16 -4.11 -2.63 2.10
CA LEU A 16 -4.61 -4.01 2.26
C LEU A 16 -6.13 -4.03 2.52
N VAL A 17 -6.63 -3.10 3.33
CA VAL A 17 -8.08 -2.95 3.55
C VAL A 17 -8.80 -2.54 2.27
N ALA A 18 -8.28 -1.56 1.53
CA ALA A 18 -8.86 -1.12 0.26
C ALA A 18 -8.91 -2.27 -0.76
N LEU A 19 -7.88 -3.11 -0.82
CA LEU A 19 -7.83 -4.31 -1.65
C LEU A 19 -8.92 -5.32 -1.27
N LYS A 20 -9.08 -5.60 0.03
CA LYS A 20 -10.13 -6.51 0.52
C LYS A 20 -11.54 -5.99 0.24
N ILE A 21 -11.77 -4.67 0.37
CA ILE A 21 -13.05 -4.05 0.03
C ILE A 21 -13.30 -4.16 -1.49
N ASN A 22 -12.30 -3.87 -2.32
CA ASN A 22 -12.42 -4.00 -3.77
C ASN A 22 -12.69 -5.46 -4.21
N ALA A 23 -12.05 -6.43 -3.57
CA ALA A 23 -12.28 -7.85 -3.84
C ALA A 23 -13.70 -8.31 -3.48
N LYS A 24 -14.30 -7.74 -2.43
CA LYS A 24 -15.70 -8.02 -2.04
C LYS A 24 -16.74 -7.32 -2.91
N THR A 25 -16.41 -6.17 -3.50
CA THR A 25 -17.37 -5.30 -4.21
C THR A 25 -17.40 -5.50 -5.71
N LYS A 26 -16.34 -6.04 -6.33
CA LYS A 26 -16.29 -6.29 -7.78
C LYS A 26 -16.08 -7.77 -8.10
N LYS A 27 -16.78 -8.28 -9.12
CA LYS A 27 -16.39 -9.53 -9.80
C LYS A 27 -14.98 -9.33 -10.36
N SER A 28 -14.05 -10.07 -9.77
CA SER A 28 -12.59 -10.03 -9.96
C SER A 28 -12.16 -9.83 -11.42
N GLY A 29 -11.69 -8.63 -11.77
CA GLY A 29 -10.96 -8.37 -13.02
C GLY A 29 -9.56 -8.99 -13.04
N GLY A 30 -9.35 -10.10 -12.30
CA GLY A 30 -8.06 -10.74 -12.06
C GLY A 30 -7.01 -9.82 -11.46
N VAL A 31 -5.75 -10.21 -11.62
CA VAL A 31 -4.57 -9.46 -11.16
C VAL A 31 -4.51 -8.07 -11.81
N ARG A 32 -4.83 -7.97 -13.10
CA ARG A 32 -4.87 -6.69 -13.84
C ARG A 32 -5.85 -5.69 -13.25
N GLY A 33 -7.07 -6.14 -12.95
CA GLY A 33 -8.10 -5.30 -12.32
C GLY A 33 -7.66 -4.79 -10.95
N LYS A 34 -6.94 -5.62 -10.20
CA LYS A 34 -6.37 -5.25 -8.90
C LYS A 34 -5.26 -4.20 -9.03
N ASN A 35 -4.35 -4.38 -9.98
CA ASN A 35 -3.27 -3.42 -10.24
C ASN A 35 -3.81 -2.07 -10.72
N ASN A 36 -4.82 -2.07 -11.60
CA ASN A 36 -5.50 -0.85 -12.03
C ASN A 36 -6.22 -0.15 -10.86
N PHE A 37 -6.86 -0.91 -9.99
CA PHE A 37 -7.46 -0.37 -8.77
C PHE A 37 -6.40 0.28 -7.87
N LEU A 38 -5.27 -0.40 -7.62
CA LEU A 38 -4.18 0.13 -6.81
C LEU A 38 -3.61 1.43 -7.37
N LEU A 39 -3.33 1.49 -8.67
CA LEU A 39 -2.84 2.71 -9.32
C LEU A 39 -3.81 3.88 -9.17
N LYS A 40 -5.12 3.62 -9.35
CA LYS A 40 -6.15 4.65 -9.17
C LYS A 40 -6.29 5.09 -7.71
N TRP A 41 -6.25 4.13 -6.78
CA TRP A 41 -6.34 4.39 -5.35
C TRP A 41 -5.15 5.23 -4.86
N LEU A 42 -3.93 4.87 -5.27
CA LEU A 42 -2.70 5.59 -4.93
C LEU A 42 -2.70 7.01 -5.48
N ARG A 43 -3.12 7.20 -6.73
CA ARG A 43 -3.27 8.53 -7.33
C ARG A 43 -4.28 9.39 -6.56
N ASN A 44 -5.41 8.80 -6.18
CA ASN A 44 -6.42 9.50 -5.40
C ASN A 44 -5.92 9.84 -3.99
N ALA A 45 -5.19 8.94 -3.33
CA ALA A 45 -4.62 9.18 -2.01
C ALA A 45 -3.61 10.34 -2.03
N GLN A 46 -2.77 10.41 -3.07
CA GLN A 46 -1.82 11.50 -3.28
C GLN A 46 -2.55 12.83 -3.56
N ASN A 47 -3.50 12.84 -4.50
CA ASN A 47 -4.20 14.06 -4.91
C ASN A 47 -5.04 14.68 -3.78
N ASN A 48 -5.62 13.87 -2.91
CA ASN A 48 -6.43 14.34 -1.78
C ASN A 48 -5.59 14.53 -0.51
N THR A 49 -4.26 14.38 -0.57
CA THR A 49 -3.37 14.52 0.59
C THR A 49 -3.84 13.72 1.81
N ILE A 50 -4.31 12.48 1.59
CA ILE A 50 -4.88 11.63 2.65
C ILE A 50 -3.82 11.24 3.68
N PHE A 51 -2.56 11.13 3.24
CA PHE A 51 -1.42 10.78 4.08
C PHE A 51 -0.46 11.97 4.24
N PRO A 52 0.33 12.00 5.33
CA PRO A 52 1.36 13.02 5.52
C PRO A 52 2.40 13.02 4.39
N PRO A 53 3.11 14.15 4.18
CA PRO A 53 4.13 14.29 3.13
C PRO A 53 5.17 13.17 3.13
N ASP A 54 5.56 12.66 4.31
CA ASP A 54 6.48 11.54 4.50
C ASP A 54 6.09 10.23 3.77
N ILE A 55 4.82 10.06 3.44
CA ILE A 55 4.29 8.88 2.73
C ILE A 55 4.28 9.08 1.21
N THR A 56 4.47 10.31 0.73
CA THR A 56 4.44 10.62 -0.71
C THR A 56 5.47 9.80 -1.49
N SER A 57 6.70 9.71 -0.98
CA SER A 57 7.76 8.90 -1.61
C SER A 57 7.41 7.40 -1.65
N GLU A 58 6.67 6.91 -0.64
CA GLU A 58 6.20 5.52 -0.60
C GLU A 58 5.12 5.27 -1.65
N ILE A 59 4.20 6.23 -1.83
CA ILE A 59 3.16 6.19 -2.86
C ILE A 59 3.80 6.18 -4.26
N GLU A 60 4.77 7.05 -4.50
CA GLU A 60 5.47 7.15 -5.78
C GLU A 60 6.26 5.88 -6.08
N TRP A 61 7.01 5.38 -5.10
CA TRP A 61 7.72 4.12 -5.21
C TRP A 61 6.78 2.96 -5.55
N LEU A 62 5.65 2.84 -4.84
CA LEU A 62 4.71 1.75 -5.07
C LEU A 62 4.06 1.84 -6.47
N ARG A 63 3.72 3.04 -6.93
CA ARG A 63 3.21 3.25 -8.30
C ARG A 63 4.24 2.83 -9.34
N ALA A 64 5.50 3.26 -9.20
CA ALA A 64 6.59 2.85 -10.09
C ALA A 64 6.83 1.34 -10.06
N LYS A 65 6.75 0.72 -8.87
CA LYS A 65 6.87 -0.73 -8.71
C LYS A 65 5.75 -1.49 -9.42
N ILE A 66 4.50 -1.03 -9.32
CA ILE A 66 3.37 -1.63 -10.05
C ILE A 66 3.59 -1.56 -11.56
N ILE A 67 4.00 -0.39 -12.07
CA ILE A 67 4.23 -0.18 -13.51
C ILE A 67 5.39 -1.05 -14.03
N SER A 68 6.51 -1.08 -13.31
CA SER A 68 7.71 -1.83 -13.70
C SER A 68 7.56 -3.35 -13.58
N SER A 69 6.74 -3.84 -12.65
CA SER A 69 6.52 -5.28 -12.45
C SER A 69 5.60 -5.90 -13.51
N GLY A 70 4.92 -5.08 -14.32
CA GLY A 70 4.00 -5.53 -15.35
C GLY A 70 2.57 -5.75 -14.84
N PRO A 71 1.57 -5.61 -15.73
CA PRO A 71 0.15 -5.54 -15.36
C PRO A 71 -0.41 -6.84 -14.78
N ASP A 72 0.23 -7.97 -15.06
CA ASP A 72 -0.21 -9.31 -14.65
C ASP A 72 0.53 -9.84 -13.40
N THR A 73 1.41 -9.03 -12.79
CA THR A 73 2.12 -9.40 -11.57
C THR A 73 1.27 -9.14 -10.34
N ASP A 74 1.08 -10.16 -9.50
CA ASP A 74 0.37 -10.01 -8.25
C ASP A 74 1.28 -9.43 -7.15
N LEU A 75 0.93 -8.23 -6.70
CA LEU A 75 1.69 -7.49 -5.69
C LEU A 75 1.10 -7.61 -4.28
N GLU A 76 -0.01 -8.35 -4.06
CA GLU A 76 -0.50 -8.60 -2.68
C GLU A 76 0.56 -9.20 -1.78
N PRO A 77 1.25 -10.30 -2.20
CA PRO A 77 2.19 -10.96 -1.31
C PRO A 77 3.32 -10.02 -0.88
N MET A 78 3.77 -9.14 -1.78
CA MET A 78 4.76 -8.12 -1.49
C MET A 78 4.23 -7.04 -0.54
N LEU A 79 3.01 -6.55 -0.77
CA LEU A 79 2.37 -5.58 0.13
C LEU A 79 2.16 -6.14 1.54
N GLN A 80 1.75 -7.40 1.64
CA GLN A 80 1.59 -8.09 2.92
C GLN A 80 2.94 -8.24 3.63
N TYR A 81 3.98 -8.65 2.91
CA TYR A 81 5.34 -8.75 3.46
C TYR A 81 5.87 -7.41 3.97
N VAL A 82 5.66 -6.32 3.21
CA VAL A 82 6.09 -4.97 3.63
C VAL A 82 5.32 -4.51 4.87
N TYR A 83 4.01 -4.75 4.93
CA TYR A 83 3.21 -4.48 6.12
C TYR A 83 3.72 -5.23 7.35
N ASP A 84 3.93 -6.55 7.23
CA ASP A 84 4.38 -7.38 8.34
C ASP A 84 5.79 -6.97 8.82
N THR A 85 6.67 -6.62 7.89
CA THR A 85 8.01 -6.11 8.21
C THR A 85 7.94 -4.76 8.93
N ALA A 86 7.14 -3.82 8.41
CA ALA A 86 6.97 -2.50 9.02
C ALA A 86 6.35 -2.61 10.42
N LYS A 87 5.35 -3.47 10.60
CA LYS A 87 4.70 -3.73 11.89
C LYS A 87 5.65 -4.36 12.92
N ARG A 88 6.48 -5.31 12.48
CA ARG A 88 7.52 -5.90 13.34
C ARG A 88 8.54 -4.86 13.79
N ALA A 89 8.99 -4.01 12.87
CA ALA A 89 9.93 -2.93 13.19
C ALA A 89 9.34 -1.92 14.18
N GLU A 90 8.04 -1.58 14.05
CA GLU A 90 7.32 -0.74 15.02
C GLU A 90 7.27 -1.41 16.40
N THR A 91 6.94 -2.71 16.45
CA THR A 91 6.84 -3.48 17.71
C THR A 91 8.18 -3.60 18.43
N MET A 92 9.27 -3.86 17.69
CA MET A 92 10.62 -3.95 18.27
C MET A 92 11.11 -2.63 18.89
N ARG A 93 10.63 -1.47 18.40
CA ARG A 93 10.99 -0.15 18.96
C ARG A 93 10.13 0.29 20.13
N LEU A 94 8.90 -0.21 20.24
CA LEU A 94 8.02 0.08 21.38
C LEU A 94 8.35 -0.78 22.60
N GLY A 95 9.08 -1.89 22.41
CA GLY A 95 9.57 -2.76 23.47
C GLY A 95 10.99 -2.45 23.97
N SER A 96 11.58 -1.31 23.59
CA SER A 96 12.92 -0.86 23.98
C SER A 96 12.89 0.48 24.70
#